data_AF-A0A0Z8R211-F1
#
_entry.id   AF-A0A0Z8R211-F1
#
_cell.length_a   1.000
_cell.length_b   1.000
_cell.length_c   1.000
_cell.angle_alpha   90.00
_cell.angle_beta   90.00
_cell.angle_gamma   90.00
#
_symmetry.space_group_name_H-M   'P 1'
#
loop_
_entity.id
_entity.type
_entity.pdbx_description
1 polymer ?
#
loop_
_entity_poly.entity_id
_entity_poly.type
_entity_poly.pdbx_seq_one_letter_code
_entity_poly.pdbx_strand_id
1 'polypeptide(L)'
;MSKQKQTVPEEKRFSLDNLHNLKDLHGELTLPLLCEHFEWYSRRYLITKLNEKKRSGQLTYGENFSNIKLLKPRSSKSADTLKRNELGRLKTWFYVQELYELTEDLNSGELKARERIKAHELRSKVLKNLTSDVAVEYAKQFEEKAGIKLPWQDIYD
;
A
#
# COMPACT_ATOMS: atom_id res chain seq x y z
N MET A 1 40.02 -2.16 -14.73
CA MET A 1 38.92 -2.89 -14.04
C MET A 1 37.91 -1.88 -13.51
N SER A 2 36.77 -1.73 -14.18
CA SER A 2 35.69 -0.83 -13.73
C SER A 2 34.97 -1.45 -12.54
N LYS A 3 35.02 -0.79 -11.38
CA LYS A 3 34.13 -1.11 -10.26
C LYS A 3 32.70 -0.82 -10.71
N GLN A 4 31.91 -1.86 -10.98
CA GLN A 4 30.47 -1.70 -11.14
C GLN A 4 29.94 -1.07 -9.84
N LYS A 5 29.47 0.18 -9.92
CA LYS A 5 28.75 0.82 -8.82
C LYS A 5 27.46 0.03 -8.64
N GLN A 6 27.40 -0.82 -7.62
CA GLN A 6 26.14 -1.39 -7.15
C GLN A 6 25.20 -0.23 -6.83
N THR A 7 24.21 -0.01 -7.68
CA THR A 7 23.17 0.99 -7.47
C THR A 7 22.22 0.47 -6.41
N VAL A 8 22.20 1.11 -5.24
CA VAL A 8 21.19 0.84 -4.20
C VAL A 8 19.81 1.06 -4.82
N PRO A 9 18.89 0.07 -4.76
CA PRO A 9 17.53 0.22 -5.25
C PRO A 9 16.86 1.47 -4.66
N GLU A 10 15.94 2.10 -5.39
CA GLU A 10 15.40 3.42 -5.01
C GLU A 10 14.67 3.38 -3.65
N GLU A 11 13.93 2.30 -3.40
CA GLU A 11 13.27 1.95 -2.12
C GLU A 11 14.27 1.82 -0.96
N LYS A 12 15.49 1.42 -1.30
CA LYS A 12 16.59 1.13 -0.39
C LYS A 12 17.45 2.39 -0.10
N ARG A 13 17.12 3.55 -0.68
CA ARG A 13 17.84 4.79 -0.42
C ARG A 13 17.40 5.46 0.88
N PHE A 14 18.34 6.01 1.63
CA PHE A 14 18.00 6.83 2.80
C PHE A 14 17.48 8.22 2.36
N SER A 15 16.20 8.30 2.01
CA SER A 15 15.52 9.48 1.48
C SER A 15 14.42 9.96 2.44
N LEU A 16 13.95 11.21 2.29
CA LEU A 16 12.83 11.68 3.11
C LEU A 16 11.53 10.93 2.77
N ASP A 17 11.33 10.59 1.50
CA ASP A 17 10.15 9.85 1.03
C ASP A 17 10.11 8.43 1.62
N ASN A 18 11.24 7.73 1.67
CA ASN A 18 11.29 6.39 2.28
C ASN A 18 11.11 6.44 3.81
N LEU A 19 11.56 7.51 4.47
CA LEU A 19 11.23 7.72 5.88
C LEU A 19 9.72 7.97 6.08
N HIS A 20 9.07 8.71 5.19
CA HIS A 20 7.61 8.85 5.23
C HIS A 20 6.91 7.50 5.02
N ASN A 21 7.35 6.71 4.04
CA ASN A 21 6.78 5.38 3.79
C ASN A 21 6.92 4.45 5.00
N LEU A 22 8.09 4.42 5.63
CA LEU A 22 8.32 3.64 6.85
C LEU A 22 7.42 4.10 8.01
N LYS A 23 7.23 5.42 8.16
CA LYS A 23 6.31 5.96 9.16
C LYS A 23 4.86 5.58 8.85
N ASP A 24 4.45 5.60 7.59
CA ASP A 24 3.10 5.22 7.17
C ASP A 24 2.83 3.73 7.47
N LEU A 25 3.84 2.87 7.32
CA LEU A 25 3.74 1.43 7.57
C LEU A 25 3.75 1.05 9.06
N HIS A 26 4.66 1.66 9.84
CA HIS A 26 4.90 1.26 11.24
C HIS A 26 4.30 2.23 12.27
N GLY A 27 3.71 3.35 11.83
CA GLY A 27 3.18 4.42 12.68
C GLY A 27 4.25 5.32 13.29
N GLU A 28 5.46 4.80 13.51
CA GLU A 28 6.58 5.51 14.11
C GLU A 28 7.90 5.29 13.37
N LEU A 29 8.89 6.15 13.67
CA LEU A 29 10.26 6.02 13.18
C LEU A 29 11.22 5.94 14.36
N THR A 30 11.94 4.82 14.41
CA THR A 30 12.95 4.55 15.44
C THR A 30 14.25 4.11 14.79
N LEU A 31 15.40 4.34 15.44
CA LEU A 31 16.68 3.89 14.91
C LEU A 31 16.75 2.36 14.70
N PRO A 32 16.22 1.50 15.60
CA PRO A 32 16.13 0.06 15.34
C PRO A 32 15.41 -0.27 14.03
N LEU A 33 14.23 0.32 13.79
CA LEU A 33 13.47 0.13 12.55
C LEU A 33 14.28 0.54 11.32
N LEU A 34 14.99 1.67 11.41
CA LEU A 34 15.86 2.12 10.33
C LEU A 34 17.03 1.16 10.09
N CYS A 35 17.61 0.58 11.14
CA CYS A 35 18.68 -0.40 11.02
C CYS A 35 18.20 -1.70 10.37
N GLU A 36 16.98 -2.14 10.67
CA GLU A 36 16.36 -3.31 10.05
C GLU A 36 16.06 -3.05 8.56
N HIS A 37 15.34 -1.97 8.26
CA HIS A 37 14.94 -1.66 6.89
C HIS A 37 16.13 -1.31 5.97
N PHE A 38 17.15 -0.64 6.52
CA PHE A 38 18.35 -0.26 5.81
C PHE A 38 19.57 -1.12 6.22
N GLU A 39 19.40 -2.44 6.27
CA GLU A 39 20.42 -3.40 6.74
C GLU A 39 21.80 -3.28 6.06
N TRP A 40 21.87 -2.83 4.80
CA TRP A 40 23.17 -2.61 4.11
C TRP A 40 23.91 -1.36 4.58
N TYR A 41 23.23 -0.45 5.29
CA TYR A 41 23.88 0.72 5.88
C TYR A 41 24.30 0.41 7.30
N SER A 42 25.57 0.69 7.61
CA SER A 42 26.01 0.62 8.99
C SER A 42 25.21 1.57 9.88
N ARG A 43 24.98 1.18 11.14
CA ARG A 43 24.35 2.05 12.14
C ARG A 43 25.00 3.43 12.22
N ARG A 44 26.34 3.49 12.13
CA ARG A 44 27.09 4.75 12.11
C ARG A 44 26.72 5.62 10.90
N TYR A 45 26.56 5.03 9.72
CA TYR A 45 26.14 5.74 8.52
C TYR A 45 24.72 6.32 8.68
N LEU A 46 23.77 5.51 9.18
CA LEU A 46 22.40 5.96 9.43
C LEU A 46 22.35 7.13 10.41
N ILE A 47 23.11 7.05 11.51
CA ILE A 47 23.25 8.15 12.47
C ILE A 47 23.79 9.41 11.81
N THR A 48 24.84 9.30 10.98
CA THR A 48 25.38 10.45 10.24
C THR A 48 24.30 11.08 9.35
N LYS A 49 23.51 10.26 8.65
CA LYS A 49 22.41 10.75 7.80
C LYS A 49 21.28 11.40 8.60
N LEU A 50 20.90 10.84 9.74
CA LEU A 50 19.92 11.46 10.65
C LEU A 50 20.41 12.84 11.12
N ASN A 51 21.68 12.94 11.52
CA ASN A 51 22.30 14.22 11.92
C ASN A 51 22.35 15.25 10.78
N GLU A 52 22.66 14.83 9.55
CA GLU A 52 22.60 15.71 8.36
C GLU A 52 21.18 16.23 8.09
N LYS A 53 20.17 15.35 8.18
CA LYS A 53 18.76 15.72 8.00
C LYS A 53 18.23 16.61 9.13
N LYS A 54 18.69 16.40 10.37
CA LYS A 54 18.39 17.29 11.50
C LYS A 54 18.95 18.69 11.27
N ARG A 55 20.23 18.79 10.89
CA ARG A 55 20.90 20.07 10.60
C ARG A 55 20.25 20.84 9.44
N SER A 56 19.69 20.14 8.46
CA SER A 56 18.97 20.75 7.33
C SER A 56 17.48 21.03 7.61
N GLY A 57 17.04 20.86 8.86
CA GLY A 57 15.66 21.11 9.29
C GLY A 57 14.63 20.18 8.62
N GLN A 58 15.05 18.99 8.18
CA GLN A 58 14.15 18.02 7.56
C GLN A 58 13.45 17.13 8.58
N LEU A 59 14.08 16.89 9.72
CA LEU A 59 13.57 16.05 10.81
C LEU A 59 14.12 16.50 12.16
N THR A 60 13.55 15.96 13.24
CA THR A 60 14.09 16.06 14.61
C THR A 60 13.94 14.72 15.32
N TYR A 61 14.62 14.55 16.45
CA TYR A 61 14.52 13.37 17.31
C TYR A 61 14.90 13.72 18.75
N GLY A 62 14.34 12.96 19.68
CA GLY A 62 14.68 12.99 21.09
C GLY A 62 16.03 12.32 21.37
N GLU A 63 16.38 12.20 22.65
CA GLU A 63 17.64 11.56 23.06
C GLU A 63 17.74 10.13 22.52
N ASN A 64 18.96 9.70 22.21
CA ASN A 64 19.26 8.38 21.65
C ASN A 64 18.47 8.02 20.38
N PHE A 65 18.10 9.02 19.56
CA PHE A 65 17.32 8.83 18.33
C PHE A 65 15.91 8.27 18.58
N SER A 66 15.35 8.53 19.76
CA SER A 66 13.93 8.26 20.06
C SER A 66 13.02 9.24 19.30
N ASN A 67 11.81 8.80 18.95
CA ASN A 67 10.75 9.66 18.40
C ASN A 67 11.21 10.51 17.19
N ILE A 68 11.68 9.86 16.12
CA ILE A 68 12.16 10.56 14.93
C ILE A 68 10.96 11.19 14.21
N LYS A 69 10.86 12.53 14.28
CA LYS A 69 9.77 13.31 13.68
C LYS A 69 10.22 13.94 12.38
N LEU A 70 9.50 13.64 11.29
CA LEU A 70 9.70 14.30 10.00
C LEU A 70 9.05 15.68 10.03
N LEU A 71 9.84 16.71 9.71
CA LEU A 71 9.39 18.11 9.71
C LEU A 71 9.08 18.61 8.30
N LYS A 72 9.71 18.03 7.28
CA LYS A 72 9.41 18.34 5.88
C LYS A 72 8.47 17.31 5.26
N PRO A 73 7.56 17.75 4.36
CA PRO A 73 6.69 16.84 3.64
C PRO A 73 7.48 15.95 2.69
N ARG A 74 6.84 14.85 2.26
CA ARG A 74 7.33 14.04 1.13
C ARG A 74 7.36 14.85 -0.16
N SER A 75 8.12 14.40 -1.14
CA SER A 75 8.17 15.03 -2.46
C SER A 75 6.79 15.03 -3.14
N SER A 76 6.54 15.98 -4.05
CA SER A 76 5.29 16.06 -4.82
C SER A 76 5.03 14.77 -5.60
N LYS A 77 6.08 14.24 -6.25
CA LYS A 77 6.01 12.96 -6.98
C LYS A 77 5.59 11.81 -6.06
N SER A 78 6.20 11.69 -4.88
CA SER A 78 5.84 10.65 -3.90
C SER A 78 4.40 10.82 -3.41
N ALA A 79 3.97 12.06 -3.12
CA ALA A 79 2.60 12.35 -2.71
C ALA A 79 1.57 11.98 -3.79
N ASP A 80 1.86 12.29 -5.05
CA ASP A 80 0.96 11.95 -6.16
C ASP A 80 0.89 10.45 -6.40
N THR A 81 2.01 9.73 -6.29
CA THR A 81 2.02 8.27 -6.33
C THR A 81 1.18 7.68 -5.19
N LEU A 82 1.34 8.16 -3.95
CA LEU A 82 0.51 7.69 -2.83
C LEU A 82 -0.98 7.94 -3.11
N LYS A 83 -1.35 9.14 -3.56
CA LYS A 83 -2.75 9.46 -3.90
C LYS A 83 -3.31 8.54 -4.98
N ARG A 84 -2.54 8.23 -6.02
CA ARG A 84 -2.97 7.30 -7.08
C ARG A 84 -3.15 5.89 -6.55
N ASN A 85 -2.23 5.42 -5.70
CA ASN A 85 -2.32 4.10 -5.08
C ASN A 85 -3.56 4.01 -4.18
N GLU A 86 -3.79 5.02 -3.34
CA GLU A 86 -4.97 5.12 -2.48
C GLU A 86 -6.28 5.20 -3.29
N LEU A 87 -6.30 5.96 -4.39
CA LEU A 87 -7.45 6.01 -5.29
C LEU A 87 -7.70 4.66 -5.97
N GLY A 88 -6.64 3.96 -6.38
CA GLY A 88 -6.71 2.62 -6.96
C GLY A 88 -7.33 1.64 -5.96
N ARG A 89 -6.83 1.63 -4.74
CA ARG A 89 -7.36 0.87 -3.61
C ARG A 89 -8.84 1.18 -3.32
N LEU A 90 -9.25 2.45 -3.30
CA LEU A 90 -10.66 2.81 -3.10
C LEU A 90 -11.55 2.31 -4.24
N LYS A 91 -11.12 2.44 -5.49
CA LYS A 91 -11.86 1.89 -6.64
C LYS A 91 -12.01 0.37 -6.53
N THR A 92 -10.93 -0.31 -6.17
CA THR A 92 -10.94 -1.75 -5.91
C THR A 92 -11.92 -2.12 -4.80
N TRP A 93 -11.97 -1.34 -3.71
CA TRP A 93 -12.92 -1.55 -2.62
C TRP A 93 -14.38 -1.46 -3.11
N PHE A 94 -14.71 -0.43 -3.90
CA PHE A 94 -16.06 -0.29 -4.48
C PHE A 94 -16.42 -1.46 -5.40
N TYR A 95 -15.49 -1.92 -6.25
CA TYR A 95 -15.74 -3.07 -7.12
C TYR A 95 -15.94 -4.36 -6.34
N VAL A 96 -15.17 -4.59 -5.28
CA VAL A 96 -15.38 -5.76 -4.41
C VAL A 96 -16.77 -5.67 -3.77
N GLN A 97 -17.15 -4.53 -3.18
CA GLN A 97 -18.48 -4.37 -2.58
C GLN A 97 -19.61 -4.57 -3.59
N GLU A 98 -19.51 -3.97 -4.78
CA GLU A 98 -20.50 -4.13 -5.86
C GLU A 98 -20.64 -5.61 -6.26
N LEU A 99 -19.53 -6.36 -6.25
CA LEU A 99 -19.55 -7.80 -6.50
C LEU A 99 -20.31 -8.58 -5.42
N TYR A 100 -20.20 -8.18 -4.15
CA TYR A 100 -20.96 -8.77 -3.04
C TYR A 100 -22.45 -8.52 -3.19
N GLU A 101 -22.85 -7.26 -3.37
CA GLU A 101 -24.26 -6.86 -3.55
C GLU A 101 -24.90 -7.61 -4.73
N LEU A 102 -24.20 -7.68 -5.86
CA LEU A 102 -24.70 -8.43 -7.03
C LEU A 102 -24.80 -9.93 -6.79
N THR A 103 -23.92 -10.51 -5.97
CA THR A 103 -23.97 -11.94 -5.66
C THR A 103 -25.15 -12.24 -4.73
N GLU A 104 -25.41 -11.38 -3.75
CA GLU A 104 -26.59 -11.48 -2.88
C GLU A 104 -27.89 -11.35 -3.68
N ASP A 105 -28.00 -10.34 -4.55
CA ASP A 105 -29.17 -10.14 -5.41
C ASP A 105 -29.42 -11.33 -6.36
N LEU A 106 -28.36 -11.92 -6.90
CA LEU A 106 -28.46 -13.10 -7.76
C LEU A 106 -28.93 -14.34 -6.99
N ASN A 107 -28.47 -14.49 -5.74
CA ASN A 107 -28.79 -15.62 -4.87
C ASN A 107 -30.15 -15.50 -4.17
N SER A 108 -30.66 -14.29 -3.96
CA SER A 108 -31.96 -14.04 -3.29
C SER A 108 -33.13 -14.65 -4.05
N GLY A 109 -32.99 -14.82 -5.38
CA GLY A 109 -34.04 -15.32 -6.24
C GLY A 109 -35.13 -14.30 -6.56
N GLU A 110 -35.04 -13.08 -6.01
CA GLU A 110 -36.06 -12.03 -6.11
C GLU A 110 -36.03 -11.27 -7.46
N LEU A 111 -34.90 -11.34 -8.17
CA LEU A 111 -34.74 -10.67 -9.47
C LEU A 111 -35.58 -11.30 -10.58
N LYS A 112 -36.25 -10.46 -11.38
CA LYS A 112 -36.91 -10.89 -12.62
C LYS A 112 -35.86 -11.32 -13.65
N ALA A 113 -36.26 -12.14 -14.64
CA ALA A 113 -35.34 -12.66 -15.65
C ALA A 113 -34.48 -11.60 -16.36
N ARG A 114 -35.05 -10.42 -16.68
CA ARG A 114 -34.31 -9.31 -17.30
C ARG A 114 -33.32 -8.64 -16.34
N GLU A 115 -33.66 -8.54 -15.07
CA GLU A 115 -32.79 -7.95 -14.04
C GLU A 115 -31.63 -8.90 -13.73
N ARG A 116 -31.90 -10.22 -13.69
CA ARG A 116 -30.88 -11.25 -13.53
C ARG A 116 -29.83 -11.22 -14.65
N ILE A 117 -30.24 -11.06 -15.91
CA ILE A 117 -29.29 -10.93 -17.04
C ILE A 117 -28.40 -9.69 -16.86
N LYS A 118 -28.99 -8.54 -16.53
CA LYS A 118 -28.24 -7.30 -16.27
C LYS A 118 -27.26 -7.43 -15.10
N ALA A 119 -27.69 -8.07 -14.01
CA ALA A 119 -26.84 -8.34 -12.85
C ALA A 119 -25.64 -9.23 -13.22
N HIS A 120 -25.84 -10.27 -14.04
CA HIS A 120 -24.75 -11.10 -14.56
C HIS A 120 -23.78 -10.33 -15.47
N GLU A 121 -24.28 -9.45 -16.34
CA GLU A 121 -23.46 -8.59 -17.19
C GLU A 121 -22.61 -7.62 -16.36
N LEU A 122 -23.21 -6.98 -15.36
CA LEU A 122 -22.52 -6.06 -14.45
C LEU A 122 -21.47 -6.80 -13.60
N ARG A 123 -21.83 -7.96 -13.04
CA ARG A 123 -20.91 -8.84 -12.32
C ARG A 123 -19.68 -9.18 -13.16
N SER A 124 -19.89 -9.54 -14.43
CA SER A 124 -18.79 -9.84 -15.37
C SER A 124 -17.90 -8.63 -15.65
N LYS A 125 -18.48 -7.43 -15.73
CA LYS A 125 -17.74 -6.17 -15.92
C LYS A 125 -16.91 -5.82 -14.69
N VAL A 126 -17.47 -5.99 -13.50
CA VAL A 126 -16.78 -5.76 -12.22
C VAL A 126 -15.61 -6.72 -12.08
N LEU A 127 -15.81 -8.02 -12.33
CA LEU A 127 -14.74 -9.03 -12.30
C LEU A 127 -13.59 -8.68 -13.27
N LYS A 128 -13.89 -8.21 -14.48
CA LYS A 128 -12.86 -7.76 -15.44
C LYS A 128 -12.02 -6.58 -14.96
N ASN A 129 -12.54 -5.78 -14.03
CA ASN A 129 -11.82 -4.65 -13.45
C ASN A 129 -11.05 -5.01 -12.17
N LEU A 130 -11.29 -6.20 -11.60
CA LEU A 130 -10.60 -6.75 -10.44
C LEU A 130 -9.41 -7.61 -10.91
N THR A 131 -8.33 -6.97 -11.34
CA THR A 131 -7.16 -7.63 -11.96
C THR A 131 -5.82 -7.31 -11.30
N SER A 132 -5.82 -6.76 -10.08
CA SER A 132 -4.60 -6.47 -9.32
C SER A 132 -4.45 -7.32 -8.05
N ASP A 133 -3.21 -7.62 -7.65
CA ASP A 133 -2.91 -8.31 -6.38
C ASP A 133 -3.48 -7.58 -5.16
N VAL A 134 -3.58 -6.25 -5.26
CA VAL A 134 -4.23 -5.39 -4.26
C VAL A 134 -5.72 -5.71 -4.14
N ALA A 135 -6.39 -6.03 -5.27
CA ALA A 135 -7.78 -6.47 -5.27
C ALA A 135 -7.98 -7.83 -4.60
N VAL A 136 -7.04 -8.74 -4.81
CA VAL A 136 -7.00 -10.05 -4.15
C VAL A 136 -6.87 -9.89 -2.63
N GLU A 137 -5.96 -9.03 -2.17
CA GLU A 137 -5.76 -8.80 -0.73
C GLU A 137 -6.98 -8.15 -0.08
N TYR A 138 -7.61 -7.17 -0.74
CA TYR A 138 -8.83 -6.55 -0.22
C TYR A 138 -10.02 -7.50 -0.18
N ALA A 139 -10.18 -8.31 -1.22
CA ALA A 139 -11.26 -9.28 -1.24
C ALA A 139 -11.11 -10.26 -0.07
N LYS A 140 -9.90 -10.76 0.22
CA LYS A 140 -9.62 -11.58 1.42
C LYS A 140 -9.98 -10.89 2.74
N GLN A 141 -9.59 -9.62 2.91
CA GLN A 141 -9.92 -8.87 4.14
C GLN A 141 -11.43 -8.67 4.31
N PHE A 142 -12.16 -8.50 3.21
CA PHE A 142 -13.61 -8.39 3.25
C PHE A 142 -14.25 -9.76 3.55
N GLU A 143 -13.80 -10.83 2.89
CA GLU A 143 -14.23 -12.22 3.13
C GLU A 143 -14.05 -12.62 4.61
N GLU A 144 -12.90 -12.29 5.21
CA GLU A 144 -12.62 -12.54 6.62
C GLU A 144 -13.57 -11.81 7.56
N LYS A 145 -13.95 -10.56 7.24
CA LYS A 145 -14.94 -9.79 8.01
C LYS A 145 -16.37 -10.27 7.81
N ALA A 146 -16.71 -10.75 6.62
CA ALA A 146 -18.06 -11.15 6.25
C ALA A 146 -18.36 -12.64 6.50
N GLY A 147 -17.34 -13.49 6.67
CA GLY A 147 -17.49 -14.94 6.87
C GLY A 147 -17.91 -15.71 5.61
N ILE A 148 -17.65 -15.17 4.42
CA ILE A 148 -18.08 -15.72 3.12
C ILE A 148 -16.85 -15.81 2.20
N LYS A 149 -16.80 -16.81 1.31
CA LYS A 149 -15.73 -17.00 0.30
C LYS A 149 -16.31 -16.95 -1.12
N LEU A 150 -15.72 -16.17 -2.02
CA LEU A 150 -16.25 -15.86 -3.35
C LEU A 150 -15.30 -16.24 -4.52
N PRO A 151 -15.84 -16.38 -5.75
CA PRO A 151 -15.14 -16.92 -6.93
C PRO A 151 -14.22 -15.94 -7.66
N TRP A 152 -13.93 -14.75 -7.11
CA TRP A 152 -12.88 -13.89 -7.68
C TRP A 152 -11.51 -14.58 -7.64
N GLN A 153 -11.37 -15.61 -6.80
CA GLN A 153 -10.20 -16.50 -6.73
C GLN A 153 -9.97 -17.28 -8.04
N ASP A 154 -11.01 -17.51 -8.84
CA ASP A 154 -10.92 -18.24 -10.13
C ASP A 154 -10.34 -17.39 -11.28
N ILE A 155 -10.00 -16.10 -11.04
CA ILE A 155 -9.37 -15.22 -12.04
C ILE A 155 -7.85 -15.45 -12.12
N TYR A 156 -7.25 -16.05 -11.09
CA TYR A 156 -5.80 -16.20 -10.94
C TYR A 156 -5.28 -17.65 -10.95
N ASP A 157 -6.16 -18.63 -11.13
CA ASP A 157 -5.79 -20.02 -11.50
C ASP A 157 -5.72 -20.18 -13.03
#